data_AF-A0A0D0AI72-F1
#
_entry.id   AF-A0A0D0AI72-F1
#
_cell.length_a   1.000
_cell.length_b   1.000
_cell.length_c   1.000
_cell.angle_alpha   90.00
_cell.angle_beta   90.00
_cell.angle_gamma   90.00
#
_symmetry.space_group_name_H-M   'P 1'
#
loop_
_entity.id
_entity.type
_entity.pdbx_description
1 polymer ?
#
loop_
_entity_poly.entity_id
_entity_poly.type
_entity_poly.pdbx_seq_one_letter_code
_entity_poly.pdbx_strand_id
1 'polypeptide(L)'
;MDTKLKALKVSDLKEILSKASIPPGNAKKQDLINKIIANPSAVDVFHTLHPGAKPKNSKPAPPPSTDDDLLAPPEEIDWTVEESITVESASPPEKSEQPLPSPAAAPTPMQSEEDKRKARAARFGTTYVEPISRQPKKAGENSDLLKARAERFGVVAPVTKARGKRTAPVENVDPEEQERRRKRAERFGLPLSGKA
;
A
#
# COMPACT_ATOMS: atom_id res chain seq x y z
N MET A 1 5.58 -28.68 22.46
CA MET A 1 5.02 -27.32 22.34
C MET A 1 5.65 -26.55 21.19
N ASP A 2 6.95 -26.69 21.03
CA ASP A 2 7.77 -25.89 20.12
C ASP A 2 7.35 -25.96 18.65
N THR A 3 6.81 -27.09 18.21
CA THR A 3 6.25 -27.23 16.85
C THR A 3 5.08 -26.27 16.61
N LYS A 4 4.24 -26.06 17.63
CA LYS A 4 3.09 -25.14 17.58
C LYS A 4 3.57 -23.69 17.60
N LEU A 5 4.53 -23.36 18.45
CA LEU A 5 5.18 -22.04 18.46
C LEU A 5 5.89 -21.73 17.13
N LYS A 6 6.49 -22.73 16.46
CA LYS A 6 7.09 -22.59 15.13
C LYS A 6 6.06 -22.37 14.02
N ALA A 7 4.84 -22.85 14.19
CA ALA A 7 3.75 -22.66 13.22
C ALA A 7 3.12 -21.27 13.30
N LEU A 8 3.15 -20.62 14.47
CA LEU A 8 2.64 -19.26 14.68
C LEU A 8 3.41 -18.21 13.88
N LYS A 9 2.76 -17.09 13.57
CA LYS A 9 3.41 -15.95 12.93
C LYS A 9 4.19 -15.13 13.96
N VAL A 10 5.11 -14.29 13.49
CA VAL A 10 5.91 -13.41 14.37
C VAL A 10 5.02 -12.44 15.14
N SER A 11 3.90 -11.99 14.56
CA SER A 11 2.86 -11.21 15.25
C SER A 11 2.35 -11.92 16.51
N ASP A 12 1.89 -13.15 16.36
CA ASP A 12 1.23 -13.91 17.43
C ASP A 12 2.23 -14.24 18.56
N LEU A 13 3.48 -14.53 18.19
CA LEU A 13 4.56 -14.72 19.16
C LEU A 13 4.84 -13.43 19.96
N LYS A 14 4.76 -12.25 19.33
CA LYS A 14 4.90 -10.97 20.04
C LYS A 14 3.70 -10.68 20.93
N GLU A 15 2.49 -11.03 20.50
CA GLU A 15 1.27 -10.88 21.30
C GLU A 15 1.32 -11.70 22.59
N ILE A 16 1.74 -12.97 22.48
CA ILE A 16 1.92 -13.86 23.64
C ILE A 16 2.91 -13.25 24.64
N LEU A 17 4.05 -12.76 24.16
CA LEU A 17 5.03 -12.10 25.01
C LEU A 17 4.49 -10.82 25.65
N SER A 18 3.76 -9.99 24.89
CA SER A 18 3.17 -8.75 25.42
C SER A 18 2.13 -9.04 26.52
N LYS A 19 1.29 -10.07 26.35
CA LYS A 19 0.29 -10.50 27.33
C LYS A 19 0.91 -11.12 28.57
N ALA A 20 2.08 -11.74 28.42
CA ALA A 20 2.90 -12.21 29.53
C ALA A 20 3.75 -11.09 30.16
N SER A 21 3.57 -9.83 29.74
CA SER A 21 4.36 -8.67 30.20
C SER A 21 5.87 -8.80 29.93
N ILE A 22 6.26 -9.57 28.91
CA ILE A 22 7.65 -9.75 28.50
C ILE A 22 7.89 -8.91 27.23
N PRO A 23 8.91 -8.03 27.21
CA PRO A 23 9.17 -7.19 26.04
C PRO A 23 9.56 -8.05 24.82
N PRO A 24 8.75 -8.01 23.73
CA PRO A 24 9.00 -8.84 22.56
C PRO A 24 10.32 -8.49 21.84
N GLY A 25 10.72 -7.21 21.86
CA GLY A 25 11.91 -6.74 21.14
C GLY A 25 11.87 -7.02 19.63
N ASN A 26 12.93 -6.63 18.93
CA ASN A 26 13.09 -6.88 17.49
C ASN A 26 13.91 -8.16 17.25
N ALA A 27 13.57 -9.23 17.97
CA ALA A 27 14.27 -10.50 17.88
C ALA A 27 13.76 -11.35 16.70
N LYS A 28 14.58 -12.29 16.19
CA LYS A 28 14.16 -13.18 15.11
C LYS A 28 13.06 -14.12 15.60
N LYS A 29 12.31 -14.73 14.68
CA LYS A 29 11.22 -15.67 15.01
C LYS A 29 11.66 -16.75 16.02
N GLN A 30 12.84 -17.34 15.84
CA GLN A 30 13.35 -18.36 16.77
C GLN A 30 13.65 -17.80 18.17
N ASP A 31 14.16 -16.58 18.26
CA ASP A 31 14.46 -15.94 19.54
C ASP A 31 13.19 -15.67 20.35
N LEU A 32 12.11 -15.28 19.67
CA LEU A 32 10.79 -15.11 20.29
C LEU A 32 10.24 -16.44 20.80
N ILE A 33 10.39 -17.52 20.02
CA ILE A 33 9.99 -18.87 20.44
C ILE A 33 10.79 -19.30 21.66
N ASN A 34 12.11 -19.11 21.64
CA ASN A 34 12.99 -19.44 22.77
C ASN A 34 12.62 -18.62 24.02
N LYS A 35 12.29 -17.33 23.87
CA LYS A 35 11.80 -16.50 24.98
C LYS A 35 10.50 -17.03 25.58
N ILE A 36 9.56 -17.47 24.74
CA ILE A 36 8.29 -18.06 25.23
C ILE A 36 8.57 -19.36 25.98
N ILE A 37 9.44 -20.22 25.45
CA ILE A 37 9.79 -21.50 26.10
C ILE A 37 10.53 -21.26 27.42
N ALA A 38 11.40 -20.25 27.49
CA ALA A 38 12.17 -19.91 28.69
C ALA A 38 11.30 -19.30 29.82
N ASN A 39 10.13 -18.72 29.50
CA ASN A 39 9.28 -18.04 30.47
C ASN A 39 7.93 -18.75 30.63
N PRO A 40 7.65 -19.41 31.78
CA PRO A 40 6.43 -20.19 31.97
C PRO A 40 5.14 -19.35 31.84
N SER A 41 5.16 -18.08 32.27
CA SER A 41 4.01 -17.17 32.12
C SER A 41 3.59 -16.98 30.66
N ALA A 42 4.55 -16.97 29.73
CA ALA A 42 4.26 -16.88 28.30
C ALA A 42 3.68 -18.20 27.75
N VAL A 43 4.10 -19.34 28.32
CA VAL A 43 3.57 -20.66 27.96
C VAL A 43 2.10 -20.77 28.39
N ASP A 44 1.74 -20.26 29.55
CA ASP A 44 0.34 -20.26 30.02
C ASP A 44 -0.55 -19.38 29.16
N VAL A 45 -0.09 -18.18 28.80
CA VAL A 45 -0.78 -17.33 27.82
C VAL A 45 -0.91 -18.02 26.47
N PHE A 46 0.11 -18.74 26.00
CA PHE A 46 -0.01 -19.53 24.78
C PHE A 46 -1.10 -20.62 24.92
N HIS A 47 -1.18 -21.31 26.06
CA HIS A 47 -2.20 -22.34 26.30
C HIS A 47 -3.62 -21.76 26.29
N THR A 48 -3.82 -20.58 26.85
CA THR A 48 -5.14 -19.93 26.89
C THR A 48 -5.58 -19.43 25.51
N LEU A 49 -4.65 -18.91 24.71
CA LEU A 49 -4.93 -18.40 23.36
C LEU A 49 -5.02 -19.50 22.30
N HIS A 50 -4.33 -20.62 22.52
CA HIS A 50 -4.32 -21.76 21.61
C HIS A 50 -4.80 -23.06 22.30
N PRO A 51 -6.09 -23.13 22.70
CA PRO A 51 -6.63 -24.27 23.45
C PRO A 51 -6.65 -25.59 22.65
N GLY A 52 -6.52 -25.54 21.32
CA GLY A 52 -6.38 -26.72 20.46
C GLY A 52 -5.04 -27.48 20.61
N ALA A 53 -4.19 -27.07 21.55
CA ALA A 53 -2.87 -27.63 21.79
C ALA A 53 -2.79 -28.63 22.96
N LYS A 54 -3.88 -28.91 23.68
CA LYS A 54 -3.93 -29.98 24.70
C LYS A 54 -4.73 -31.19 24.18
N PRO A 55 -4.38 -32.43 24.58
CA PRO A 55 -5.21 -33.60 24.31
C PRO A 55 -6.60 -33.38 24.89
N LYS A 56 -7.61 -33.77 24.11
CA LYS A 56 -9.03 -33.68 24.45
C LYS A 56 -9.28 -34.27 25.83
N ASN A 57 -9.62 -33.44 26.81
CA ASN A 57 -10.58 -33.86 27.82
C ASN A 57 -11.37 -32.65 28.35
N SER A 58 -12.68 -32.85 28.42
CA SER A 58 -13.76 -31.95 28.86
C SER A 58 -14.32 -30.92 27.84
N LYS A 59 -15.60 -31.14 27.53
CA LYS A 59 -16.64 -30.34 26.85
C LYS A 59 -17.93 -30.68 27.65
N PRO A 60 -19.09 -30.01 27.51
CA PRO A 60 -19.50 -28.60 27.28
C PRO A 60 -20.31 -28.08 28.52
N ALA A 61 -20.84 -26.84 28.65
CA ALA A 61 -21.91 -26.20 27.88
C ALA A 61 -22.20 -24.73 28.37
N PRO A 62 -22.97 -23.91 27.61
CA PRO A 62 -23.13 -22.43 27.71
C PRO A 62 -24.58 -22.00 28.12
N PRO A 63 -25.12 -20.82 27.71
CA PRO A 63 -25.15 -19.47 28.34
C PRO A 63 -26.59 -19.04 28.76
N PRO A 64 -26.85 -17.77 29.19
CA PRO A 64 -27.47 -16.81 28.24
C PRO A 64 -27.25 -15.28 28.46
N SER A 65 -27.37 -14.56 27.34
CA SER A 65 -28.05 -13.27 27.07
C SER A 65 -27.74 -11.94 27.79
N THR A 66 -27.51 -10.92 26.96
CA THR A 66 -27.98 -9.50 27.02
C THR A 66 -27.47 -8.88 25.69
N ASP A 67 -28.30 -8.60 24.68
CA ASP A 67 -29.20 -7.42 24.53
C ASP A 67 -28.49 -6.16 25.07
N ASP A 68 -28.32 -5.04 24.38
CA ASP A 68 -29.10 -4.42 23.33
C ASP A 68 -28.28 -3.19 22.86
N ASP A 69 -28.66 -2.65 21.70
CA ASP A 69 -28.64 -1.20 21.45
C ASP A 69 -27.36 -0.37 21.68
N LEU A 70 -26.47 -0.32 20.69
CA LEU A 70 -25.70 0.90 20.36
C LEU A 70 -25.72 1.14 18.85
N LEU A 71 -26.94 1.09 18.31
CA LEU A 71 -27.28 1.54 16.96
C LEU A 71 -27.44 3.06 16.94
N ALA A 72 -26.46 3.81 17.43
CA ALA A 72 -26.41 5.26 17.26
C ALA A 72 -25.66 5.59 15.96
N PRO A 73 -26.34 5.96 14.86
CA PRO A 73 -25.66 6.63 13.76
C PRO A 73 -25.08 7.95 14.29
N PRO A 74 -23.78 8.25 14.08
CA PRO A 74 -23.27 9.57 14.39
C PRO A 74 -24.01 10.60 13.52
N GLU A 75 -24.66 11.53 14.21
CA GLU A 75 -25.20 12.77 13.67
C GLU A 75 -24.15 13.48 12.80
N GLU A 76 -24.63 13.92 11.64
CA GLU A 76 -24.35 15.24 11.06
C GLU A 76 -22.89 15.60 10.78
N ILE A 77 -22.53 15.27 9.55
CA ILE A 77 -21.51 15.93 8.74
C ILE A 77 -21.90 17.42 8.61
N ASP A 78 -21.32 18.27 9.46
CA ASP A 78 -21.26 19.72 9.24
C ASP A 78 -20.23 20.00 8.14
N TRP A 79 -20.67 19.94 6.88
CA TRP A 79 -19.95 20.48 5.72
C TRP A 79 -20.53 21.86 5.36
N THR A 80 -20.46 22.78 6.31
CA THR A 80 -20.65 24.21 6.03
C THR A 80 -19.49 24.71 5.16
N VAL A 81 -19.81 24.76 3.87
CA VAL A 81 -19.27 25.64 2.83
C VAL A 81 -19.15 27.07 3.35
N GLU A 82 -17.95 27.66 3.20
CA GLU A 82 -17.68 29.06 2.86
C GLU A 82 -16.15 29.18 2.71
N GLU A 83 -15.61 29.18 1.49
CA GLU A 83 -15.50 30.36 0.63
C GLU A 83 -14.74 31.51 1.29
N SER A 84 -13.41 31.51 1.11
CA SER A 84 -12.65 32.75 1.04
C SER A 84 -11.47 32.57 0.09
N ILE A 85 -11.80 32.68 -1.20
CA ILE A 85 -10.89 32.99 -2.28
C ILE A 85 -10.48 34.45 -2.08
N THR A 86 -9.28 34.69 -1.56
CA THR A 86 -8.73 36.06 -1.52
C THR A 86 -7.91 36.28 -2.78
N VAL A 87 -8.57 36.88 -3.76
CA VAL A 87 -7.96 37.58 -4.91
C VAL A 87 -7.63 39.00 -4.48
N GLU A 88 -6.35 39.39 -4.59
CA GLU A 88 -5.87 40.77 -4.53
C GLU A 88 -4.66 40.83 -5.49
N SER A 89 -4.81 41.22 -6.76
CA SER A 89 -5.08 42.55 -7.34
C SER A 89 -3.96 43.58 -7.12
N ALA A 90 -3.11 43.73 -8.14
CA ALA A 90 -2.50 44.97 -8.68
C ALA A 90 -1.65 45.87 -7.73
N SER A 91 -0.46 46.40 -8.05
CA SER A 91 0.33 46.60 -9.29
C SER A 91 1.70 47.28 -8.92
N PRO A 92 2.50 47.93 -9.81
CA PRO A 92 3.96 47.75 -9.97
C PRO A 92 4.85 48.85 -9.31
N PRO A 93 6.19 48.67 -9.25
CA PRO A 93 7.03 49.45 -10.18
C PRO A 93 8.33 48.78 -10.67
N GLU A 94 8.73 49.25 -11.85
CA GLU A 94 10.10 49.56 -12.33
C GLU A 94 11.21 48.48 -12.42
N LYS A 95 11.49 48.14 -13.69
CA LYS A 95 12.80 48.18 -14.36
C LYS A 95 14.04 47.95 -13.48
N SER A 96 14.61 46.76 -13.61
CA SER A 96 16.06 46.59 -13.64
C SER A 96 16.45 45.56 -14.70
N GLU A 97 17.31 46.05 -15.58
CA GLU A 97 18.18 45.43 -16.58
C GLU A 97 18.00 43.95 -16.95
N GLN A 98 17.64 43.77 -18.22
CA GLN A 98 17.93 42.59 -19.01
C GLN A 98 19.46 42.36 -19.11
N PRO A 99 19.96 41.15 -18.83
CA PRO A 99 21.09 40.61 -19.57
C PRO A 99 20.53 39.88 -20.81
N LEU A 100 21.18 40.15 -21.93
CA LEU A 100 20.85 39.67 -23.28
C LEU A 100 20.61 38.14 -23.34
N PRO A 101 19.68 37.68 -24.21
CA PRO A 101 19.55 36.27 -24.52
C PRO A 101 20.79 35.81 -25.33
N SER A 102 21.71 35.13 -24.65
CA SER A 102 22.79 34.39 -25.29
C SER A 102 22.20 33.30 -26.21
N PRO A 103 22.68 33.13 -27.44
CA PRO A 103 22.06 32.27 -28.43
C PRO A 103 22.29 30.79 -28.12
N ALA A 104 21.24 29.99 -28.33
CA ALA A 104 21.31 28.56 -28.68
C ALA A 104 22.14 27.64 -27.77
N ALA A 105 21.62 27.31 -26.58
CA ALA A 105 21.99 26.06 -25.92
C ALA A 105 21.14 24.92 -26.52
N ALA A 106 21.76 24.19 -27.45
CA ALA A 106 21.30 22.92 -27.99
C ALA A 106 20.77 21.99 -26.89
N PRO A 107 19.76 21.13 -27.16
CA PRO A 107 19.34 20.11 -26.20
C PRO A 107 20.51 19.15 -25.98
N THR A 108 21.24 19.30 -24.87
CA THR A 108 22.28 18.35 -24.47
C THR A 108 21.61 17.01 -24.18
N PRO A 109 21.79 15.99 -25.04
CA PRO A 109 21.09 14.73 -24.90
C PRO A 109 22.02 13.78 -24.15
N MET A 110 22.38 14.06 -22.89
CA MET A 110 23.35 13.20 -22.19
C MET A 110 23.47 13.36 -20.68
N GLN A 111 22.45 13.90 -19.98
CA GLN A 111 22.35 13.53 -18.57
C GLN A 111 21.89 12.08 -18.52
N SER A 112 22.86 11.19 -18.26
CA SER A 112 22.62 9.77 -18.01
C SER A 112 21.45 9.65 -17.03
N GLU A 113 20.56 8.67 -17.25
CA GLU A 113 19.40 8.39 -16.39
C GLU A 113 19.78 8.35 -14.89
N GLU A 114 21.02 7.97 -14.60
CA GLU A 114 21.60 7.97 -13.26
C GLU A 114 21.71 9.37 -12.65
N ASP A 115 22.15 10.37 -13.40
CA ASP A 115 22.34 11.73 -12.91
C ASP A 115 21.01 12.42 -12.63
N LYS A 116 20.00 12.16 -13.48
CA LYS A 116 18.63 12.62 -13.22
C LYS A 116 18.05 12.00 -11.95
N ARG A 117 18.35 10.73 -11.69
CA ARG A 117 17.91 10.04 -10.46
C ARG A 117 18.68 10.51 -9.23
N LYS A 118 20.00 10.75 -9.33
CA LYS A 118 20.81 11.35 -8.26
C LYS A 118 20.31 12.76 -7.93
N ALA A 119 20.05 13.60 -8.93
CA ALA A 119 19.49 14.93 -8.74
C ALA A 119 18.11 14.88 -8.08
N ARG A 120 17.25 13.92 -8.47
CA ARG A 120 15.97 13.70 -7.79
C ARG A 120 16.19 13.27 -6.33
N ALA A 121 17.05 12.28 -6.09
CA ALA A 121 17.34 11.80 -4.74
C ALA A 121 17.80 12.96 -3.84
N ALA A 122 18.70 13.82 -4.34
CA ALA A 122 19.13 15.03 -3.67
C ALA A 122 17.98 16.03 -3.40
N ARG A 123 17.07 16.26 -4.37
CA ARG A 123 15.90 17.13 -4.18
C ARG A 123 14.95 16.63 -3.08
N PHE A 124 14.84 15.30 -2.95
CA PHE A 124 13.96 14.68 -1.95
C PHE A 124 14.71 14.30 -0.67
N GLY A 125 16.00 14.64 -0.53
CA GLY A 125 16.83 14.25 0.60
C GLY A 125 16.94 12.74 0.81
N THR A 126 16.67 11.95 -0.23
CA THR A 126 16.75 10.48 -0.17
C THR A 126 18.12 10.03 -0.65
N THR A 127 18.65 8.97 -0.05
CA THR A 127 19.91 8.37 -0.52
C THR A 127 19.69 7.75 -1.89
N TYR A 128 20.59 8.05 -2.84
CA TYR A 128 20.54 7.44 -4.17
C TYR A 128 20.88 5.94 -4.05
N VAL A 129 19.86 5.08 -4.15
CA VAL A 129 20.02 3.63 -4.19
C VAL A 129 20.17 3.21 -5.64
N GLU A 130 21.33 2.65 -5.99
CA GLU A 130 21.60 2.08 -7.30
C GLU A 130 20.59 0.95 -7.58
N PRO A 131 19.98 0.88 -8.79
CA PRO A 131 18.99 -0.13 -9.09
C PRO A 131 19.63 -1.52 -9.16
N ILE A 132 19.62 -2.23 -8.04
CA ILE A 132 19.95 -3.65 -7.98
C ILE A 132 19.00 -4.38 -8.93
N SER A 133 19.55 -5.18 -9.86
CA SER A 133 18.76 -5.99 -10.80
C SER A 133 17.73 -6.81 -10.02
N ARG A 134 16.46 -6.62 -10.36
CA ARG A 134 15.33 -7.17 -9.60
C ARG A 134 15.31 -8.70 -9.70
N GLN A 135 15.97 -9.37 -8.78
CA GLN A 135 15.65 -10.76 -8.49
C GLN A 135 14.26 -10.78 -7.83
N PRO A 136 13.34 -11.67 -8.25
CA PRO A 136 11.95 -11.68 -7.79
C PRO A 136 11.88 -12.08 -6.31
N LYS A 137 11.91 -11.10 -5.42
CA LYS A 137 11.56 -11.29 -4.00
C LYS A 137 10.03 -11.50 -3.97
N LYS A 138 9.61 -12.66 -3.45
CA LYS A 138 8.21 -13.10 -3.40
C LYS A 138 7.30 -11.99 -2.84
N ALA A 139 6.42 -11.47 -3.70
CA ALA A 139 5.32 -10.60 -3.33
C ALA A 139 4.25 -11.41 -2.57
N GLY A 140 4.48 -11.64 -1.27
CA GLY A 140 3.56 -12.39 -0.41
C GLY A 140 2.73 -11.53 0.53
N GLU A 141 3.21 -10.34 0.90
CA GLU A 141 2.65 -9.57 2.04
C GLU A 141 1.67 -8.46 1.65
N ASN A 142 1.61 -8.04 0.38
CA ASN A 142 0.80 -6.90 -0.04
C ASN A 142 -0.58 -7.29 -0.61
N SER A 143 -1.02 -8.53 -0.42
CA SER A 143 -2.28 -8.99 -1.03
C SER A 143 -3.48 -8.19 -0.52
N ASP A 144 -3.46 -7.81 0.76
CA ASP A 144 -4.58 -7.08 1.38
C ASP A 144 -4.54 -5.59 1.05
N LEU A 145 -3.36 -4.98 0.94
CA LEU A 145 -3.22 -3.62 0.41
C LEU A 145 -3.67 -3.53 -1.06
N LEU A 146 -3.41 -4.58 -1.85
CA LEU A 146 -3.85 -4.64 -3.24
C LEU A 146 -5.37 -4.82 -3.35
N LYS A 147 -5.98 -5.62 -2.47
CA LYS A 147 -7.45 -5.77 -2.39
C LYS A 147 -8.11 -4.46 -1.93
N ALA A 148 -7.61 -3.84 -0.85
CA ALA A 148 -8.11 -2.56 -0.37
C ALA A 148 -7.99 -1.45 -1.43
N ARG A 149 -6.90 -1.48 -2.23
CA ARG A 149 -6.78 -0.58 -3.39
C ARG A 149 -7.77 -0.94 -4.49
N ALA A 150 -7.95 -2.21 -4.81
CA ALA A 150 -8.93 -2.65 -5.81
C ALA A 150 -10.35 -2.21 -5.41
N GLU A 151 -10.72 -2.34 -4.13
CA GLU A 151 -11.98 -1.86 -3.57
C GLU A 151 -12.10 -0.34 -3.63
N ARG A 152 -11.06 0.40 -3.22
CA ARG A 152 -11.06 1.88 -3.31
C ARG A 152 -11.21 2.41 -4.73
N PHE A 153 -10.64 1.71 -5.71
CA PHE A 153 -10.67 2.13 -7.11
C PHE A 153 -11.75 1.40 -7.91
N GLY A 154 -12.61 0.59 -7.27
CA GLY A 154 -13.68 -0.16 -7.93
C GLY A 154 -13.19 -1.16 -8.99
N VAL A 155 -11.91 -1.53 -8.99
CA VAL A 155 -11.34 -2.44 -9.98
C VAL A 155 -11.61 -3.86 -9.50
N VAL A 156 -12.69 -4.48 -10.01
CA VAL A 156 -12.98 -5.88 -9.75
C VAL A 156 -11.82 -6.72 -10.27
N ALA A 157 -11.01 -7.29 -9.37
CA ALA A 157 -9.91 -8.16 -9.75
C ALA A 157 -10.49 -9.42 -10.40
N PRO A 158 -10.25 -9.72 -11.69
CA PRO A 158 -10.76 -10.94 -12.30
C PRO A 158 -10.05 -12.13 -11.66
N VAL A 159 -10.79 -12.88 -10.85
CA VAL A 159 -10.34 -14.12 -10.20
C VAL A 159 -10.34 -15.25 -11.23
N THR A 160 -9.49 -15.18 -12.25
CA THR A 160 -9.10 -16.35 -13.03
C THR A 160 -7.70 -16.16 -13.61
N LYS A 161 -6.77 -17.05 -13.25
CA LYS A 161 -5.47 -17.19 -13.90
C LYS A 161 -5.67 -17.47 -15.40
N ALA A 162 -5.21 -16.58 -16.27
CA ALA A 162 -4.81 -16.95 -17.61
C ALA A 162 -3.73 -16.00 -18.13
N ARG A 163 -2.55 -16.57 -18.35
CA ARG A 163 -1.43 -16.00 -19.09
C ARG A 163 -1.86 -15.90 -20.56
N GLY A 164 -2.23 -14.70 -21.01
CA GLY A 164 -2.62 -14.44 -22.38
C GLY A 164 -2.77 -12.94 -22.57
N LYS A 165 -2.28 -12.43 -23.71
CA LYS A 165 -2.30 -11.02 -24.10
C LYS A 165 -3.68 -10.42 -23.74
N ARG A 166 -3.68 -9.40 -22.88
CA ARG A 166 -4.91 -8.75 -22.38
C ARG A 166 -5.64 -8.06 -23.54
N THR A 167 -6.51 -8.79 -24.23
CA THR A 167 -7.61 -8.17 -24.96
C THR A 167 -8.54 -7.55 -23.92
N ALA A 168 -8.76 -6.25 -24.04
CA ALA A 168 -9.69 -5.53 -23.17
C ALA A 168 -11.08 -6.19 -23.25
N PRO A 169 -11.85 -6.21 -22.15
CA PRO A 169 -13.26 -6.56 -22.20
C PRO A 169 -13.94 -5.73 -23.28
N VAL A 170 -14.71 -6.39 -24.16
CA VAL A 170 -15.50 -5.74 -25.20
C VAL A 170 -16.68 -5.06 -24.51
N GLU A 171 -16.40 -3.95 -23.85
CA GLU A 171 -17.39 -2.98 -23.42
C GLU A 171 -17.56 -2.03 -24.61
N ASN A 172 -18.80 -1.89 -25.10
CA ASN A 172 -19.13 -0.96 -26.18
C ASN A 172 -18.79 0.46 -25.72
N VAL A 173 -17.56 0.90 -26.00
CA VAL A 173 -17.10 2.26 -25.73
C VAL A 173 -17.95 3.21 -26.57
N ASP A 174 -18.64 4.13 -25.90
CA ASP A 174 -19.43 5.20 -26.48
C ASP A 174 -18.60 5.95 -27.56
N PRO A 175 -19.15 6.25 -28.76
CA PRO A 175 -18.41 6.84 -29.88
C PRO A 175 -17.56 8.07 -29.53
N GLU A 176 -17.99 8.89 -28.59
CA GLU A 176 -17.26 10.09 -28.16
C GLU A 176 -15.93 9.76 -27.44
N GLU A 177 -15.90 8.71 -26.63
CA GLU A 177 -14.68 8.30 -25.92
C GLU A 177 -13.64 7.68 -26.88
N GLN A 178 -14.09 7.03 -27.96
CA GLN A 178 -13.20 6.51 -28.99
C GLN A 178 -12.46 7.64 -29.72
N GLU A 179 -13.12 8.75 -30.01
CA GLU A 179 -12.46 9.92 -30.62
C GLU A 179 -11.47 10.58 -29.67
N ARG A 180 -11.82 10.73 -28.39
CA ARG A 180 -10.90 11.25 -27.38
C ARG A 180 -9.67 10.35 -27.23
N ARG A 181 -9.86 9.04 -27.34
CA ARG A 181 -8.78 8.04 -27.36
C ARG A 181 -7.95 8.11 -28.63
N ARG A 182 -8.56 8.34 -29.80
CA ARG A 182 -7.85 8.57 -31.07
C ARG A 182 -7.00 9.83 -31.04
N LYS A 183 -7.57 10.97 -30.61
CA LYS A 183 -6.83 12.24 -30.45
C LYS A 183 -5.65 12.10 -29.50
N ARG A 184 -5.82 11.33 -28.42
CA ARG A 184 -4.69 10.99 -27.52
C ARG A 184 -3.69 10.09 -28.22
N ALA A 185 -4.11 9.06 -28.93
CA ALA A 185 -3.18 8.18 -29.62
C ALA A 185 -2.35 8.93 -30.68
N GLU A 186 -2.96 9.85 -31.44
CA GLU A 186 -2.26 10.72 -32.39
C GLU A 186 -1.27 11.66 -31.70
N ARG A 187 -1.70 12.32 -30.61
CA ARG A 187 -0.84 13.23 -29.85
C ARG A 187 0.36 12.51 -29.22
N PHE A 188 0.19 11.24 -28.88
CA PHE A 188 1.20 10.43 -28.21
C PHE A 188 1.89 9.42 -29.15
N GLY A 189 1.59 9.44 -30.46
CA GLY A 189 2.16 8.51 -31.45
C GLY A 189 1.95 7.03 -31.12
N LEU A 190 0.89 6.70 -30.37
CA LEU A 190 0.61 5.32 -29.94
C LEU A 190 -0.15 4.58 -31.06
N PRO A 191 0.26 3.37 -31.45
CA PRO A 191 -0.49 2.57 -32.40
C PRO A 191 -1.82 2.17 -31.77
N LEU A 192 -2.93 2.61 -32.39
CA LEU A 192 -4.28 2.16 -32.05
C LEU A 192 -4.41 0.70 -32.47
N SER A 193 -4.04 -0.23 -31.59
CA SER A 193 -4.11 -1.67 -31.87
C SER A 193 -5.56 -2.18 -31.87
N GLY A 194 -6.24 -1.97 -32.99
CA GLY A 194 -7.40 -2.72 -33.47
C GLY A 194 -7.14 -3.04 -34.94
N LYS A 195 -6.82 -4.32 -35.21
CA LYS A 195 -6.48 -4.96 -36.49
C LYS A 195 -6.79 -4.19 -37.79
N ALA A 196 -5.80 -4.12 -38.68
CA ALA A 196 -6.03 -4.36 -40.09
C ALA A 196 -6.29 -5.87 -40.32
#